data_AF-A0A8K0CHX9-F1
#
_entry.id   AF-A0A8K0CHX9-F1
#
_cell.length_a   1.000
_cell.length_b   1.000
_cell.length_c   1.000
_cell.angle_alpha   90.00
_cell.angle_beta   90.00
_cell.angle_gamma   90.00
#
_symmetry.space_group_name_H-M   'P 1'
#
loop_
_entity.id
_entity.type
_entity.pdbx_description
1 polymer ?
#
loop_
_entity_poly.entity_id
_entity_poly.type
_entity_poly.pdbx_seq_one_letter_code
_entity_poly.pdbx_strand_id
1 'polypeptide(L)' 'AMAVSDAAYFSNWYSQHIPLLKVPLTLIIQNSQREITITAGGLVNINAGTVVN' A
#
# COMPACT_ATOMS: atom_id res chain seq x y z
N ALA A 1 -6.01 -5.97 -8.88
CA ALA A 1 -6.29 -4.65 -8.30
C ALA A 1 -4.97 -3.89 -8.22
N MET A 2 -4.97 -2.58 -8.46
CA MET A 2 -3.76 -1.76 -8.33
C MET A 2 -3.51 -1.44 -6.86
N ALA A 3 -2.26 -1.56 -6.40
CA ALA A 3 -1.91 -1.23 -5.02
C ALA A 3 -1.96 0.29 -4.81
N VAL A 4 -2.22 0.72 -3.58
CA VAL A 4 -2.22 2.14 -3.21
C VAL A 4 -0.84 2.78 -3.41
N SER A 5 0.25 2.04 -3.18
CA SER A 5 1.61 2.49 -3.48
C SER A 5 1.80 2.83 -4.94
N ASP A 6 1.27 2.00 -5.84
CA ASP A 6 1.39 2.20 -7.29
C ASP A 6 0.56 3.41 -7.72
N ALA A 7 -0.68 3.54 -7.21
CA ALA A 7 -1.52 4.71 -7.44
C ALA A 7 -0.84 6.02 -7.00
N ALA A 8 -0.22 5.99 -5.82
CA ALA A 8 0.49 7.13 -5.28
C ALA A 8 1.76 7.43 -6.08
N TYR A 9 2.54 6.42 -6.47
CA TYR A 9 3.76 6.59 -7.26
C TYR A 9 3.49 7.18 -8.65
N PHE A 10 2.43 6.70 -9.33
CA PHE A 10 2.06 7.18 -10.65
C PHE A 10 1.25 8.48 -10.64
N SER A 11 0.82 8.97 -9.47
CA SER A 11 0.31 10.34 -9.37
C SER A 11 1.48 11.31 -9.62
N ASN A 12 1.28 12.39 -10.38
CA ASN A 12 2.36 13.30 -10.80
C ASN A 12 2.90 14.21 -9.66
N TRP A 13 2.89 13.73 -8.41
CA TRP A 13 3.12 14.48 -7.18
C TRP A 13 4.55 15.04 -7.04
N TYR A 14 5.53 14.36 -7.60
CA TYR A 14 6.94 14.75 -7.55
C TYR A 14 7.22 15.99 -8.43
N SER A 15 6.45 16.16 -9.50
CA SER A 15 6.52 17.31 -10.40
C SER A 15 5.63 18.48 -9.96
N GLN A 16 4.65 18.23 -9.08
CA GLN A 16 3.83 19.28 -8.49
C GLN A 16 4.61 20.00 -7.39
N HIS A 17 4.67 21.33 -7.45
CA HIS A 17 5.27 22.16 -6.39
C HIS A 17 4.28 22.34 -5.21
N ILE A 18 3.88 21.22 -4.61
CA ILE A 18 3.01 21.20 -3.43
C ILE A 18 3.82 20.60 -2.27
N PRO A 19 4.57 21.42 -1.51
CA PRO A 19 5.46 20.95 -0.46
C PRO A 19 4.77 20.04 0.56
N LEU A 20 3.49 20.32 0.83
CA LEU A 20 2.64 19.59 1.77
C LEU A 20 2.36 18.15 1.35
N LEU A 21 2.48 17.80 0.06
CA LEU A 21 2.15 16.46 -0.44
C LEU A 21 3.35 15.51 -0.47
N LYS A 22 4.58 16.02 -0.51
CA LYS A 22 5.79 15.18 -0.68
C LYS A 22 6.01 14.22 0.50
N VAL A 23 5.97 14.73 1.72
CA VAL A 23 6.15 13.94 2.94
C VAL A 23 5.07 12.86 3.11
N PRO A 24 3.77 13.18 3.06
CA PRO A 24 2.73 12.17 3.24
C PRO A 24 2.70 11.13 2.12
N LEU A 25 2.90 11.50 0.84
CA LEU A 25 2.94 10.50 -0.24
C LEU A 25 4.14 9.57 -0.12
N THR A 26 5.30 10.10 0.26
CA THR A 26 6.48 9.25 0.51
C THR A 26 6.19 8.23 1.60
N LEU A 27 5.53 8.63 2.69
CA LEU A 27 5.12 7.74 3.76
C LEU A 27 4.09 6.71 3.26
N ILE A 28 3.11 7.09 2.46
CA ILE A 28 2.10 6.17 1.90
C ILE A 28 2.76 5.10 1.03
N ILE A 29 3.69 5.51 0.14
CA ILE A 29 4.42 4.60 -0.74
C ILE A 29 5.30 3.64 0.07
N GLN A 30 6.00 4.14 1.09
CA GLN A 30 6.87 3.31 1.95
C GLN A 30 6.08 2.33 2.82
N ASN A 31 4.96 2.77 3.42
CA ASN A 31 4.20 1.93 4.35
C ASN A 31 3.25 0.95 3.65
N SER A 32 2.84 1.22 2.40
CA SER A 32 1.97 0.31 1.63
C SER A 32 2.69 -0.89 1.01
N GLN A 33 3.99 -1.06 1.26
CA GLN A 33 4.74 -2.23 0.75
C GLN A 33 4.33 -3.54 1.42
N ARG A 34 3.58 -3.48 2.53
CA ARG A 34 3.07 -4.65 3.25
C ARG A 34 1.62 -4.93 2.89
N GLU A 35 1.33 -6.18 2.52
CA GLU A 35 -0.04 -6.65 2.30
C GLU A 35 -0.81 -6.66 3.63
N ILE A 36 -2.03 -6.12 3.63
CA ILE A 36 -2.93 -6.19 4.78
C ILE A 36 -3.34 -7.64 4.95
N THR A 37 -2.66 -8.32 5.86
CA THR A 37 -2.88 -9.75 6.12
C THR A 37 -3.79 -9.89 7.32
N ILE A 38 -4.94 -10.54 7.13
CA ILE A 38 -5.86 -10.84 8.22
C ILE A 38 -5.40 -12.17 8.84
N THR A 39 -4.96 -12.16 10.09
CA THR A 39 -4.52 -13.37 10.77
C THR A 39 -5.65 -13.92 11.65
N ALA A 40 -6.12 -15.15 11.40
CA ALA A 40 -7.02 -15.84 12.30
C ALA A 40 -6.22 -16.50 13.44
N GLY A 41 -6.49 -16.09 14.68
CA GLY A 41 -5.84 -16.62 15.88
C GLY A 41 -4.32 -16.41 15.96
N GLY A 42 -3.75 -15.54 15.11
CA GLY A 42 -2.30 -15.30 15.03
C GLY A 42 -1.49 -16.40 14.31
N LEU A 43 -2.16 -17.44 13.81
CA LEU A 43 -1.51 -18.64 13.24
C LEU A 43 -1.69 -18.76 11.73
N VAL A 44 -2.83 -18.30 11.20
CA VAL A 44 -3.18 -18.46 9.78
C VAL A 44 -3.36 -17.10 9.14
N ASN A 45 -2.51 -16.80 8.17
CA ASN A 45 -2.70 -15.67 7.27
C ASN A 45 -3.81 -16.02 6.27
N ILE A 46 -4.95 -15.34 6.40
CA ILE A 46 -6.07 -15.46 5.48
C ILE A 46 -5.85 -14.41 4.39
N ASN A 47 -5.47 -14.88 3.20
CA ASN A 47 -5.46 -14.08 1.99
C ASN A 47 -6.28 -14.80 0.91
N ALA A 48 -6.48 -14.15 -0.23
CA ALA A 48 -7.23 -14.74 -1.33
C ALA A 48 -6.62 -16.09 -1.80
N GLY A 49 -5.30 -16.26 -1.67
CA GLY A 49 -4.58 -17.50 -1.94
C GLY A 49 -4.91 -18.65 -0.97
N THR A 50 -5.17 -18.34 0.31
CA THR A 50 -5.58 -19.31 1.34
C THR A 50 -6.99 -19.83 1.13
N VAL A 51 -7.87 -19.05 0.48
CA VAL A 51 -9.26 -19.46 0.20
C VAL A 51 -9.37 -20.34 -1.05
N VAL A 52 -8.40 -20.26 -1.96
CA VAL A 52 -8.41 -20.98 -3.25
C VAL A 52 -7.54 -22.26 -3.25
N ASN A 53 -7.03 -22.69 -2.08
CA ASN A 53 -6.45 -24.02 -1.83
C ASN A 53 -7.30 -24.76 -0.81
#